data_AF-A0A820NG78-F1
#
_entry.id   AF-A0A820NG78-F1
#
_cell.length_a   1.000
_cell.length_b   1.000
_cell.length_c   1.000
_cell.angle_alpha   90.00
_cell.angle_beta   90.00
_cell.angle_gamma   90.00
#
_symmetry.space_group_name_H-M   'P 1'
#
loop_
_entity.id
_entity.type
_entity.pdbx_description
1 polymer ?
#
loop_
_entity_poly.entity_id
_entity_poly.type
_entity_poly.pdbx_seq_one_letter_code
_entity_poly.pdbx_strand_id
1 'polypeptide(L)'
;SKRKYNDSSTNHSRVLVPDENTLSRLVAARLDLPISQHLLSQNFKLSVIKRCWEDQLRLKQDDFVSDTDLLIACIILQKQIIHINGNKENIIIPSMKMKLIREKEQNHTQTDEQSNLSSSMDSVEGLPAENQFNTKDMTRS
;
A
#
# COMPACT_ATOMS: atom_id res chain seq x y z
N SER A 1 -59.26 -30.51 19.79
CA SER A 1 -58.66 -29.15 19.76
C SER A 1 -57.30 -29.19 20.44
N LYS A 2 -56.29 -28.51 19.88
CA LYS A 2 -54.89 -28.28 20.36
C LYS A 2 -53.91 -29.46 20.11
N ARG A 3 -53.24 -29.48 18.94
CA ARG A 3 -51.97 -28.83 18.52
C ARG A 3 -50.72 -29.64 18.94
N LYS A 4 -50.22 -30.44 17.99
CA LYS A 4 -48.85 -30.98 17.98
C LYS A 4 -47.91 -29.85 17.54
N TYR A 5 -46.90 -29.54 18.37
CA TYR A 5 -45.77 -28.69 17.98
C TYR A 5 -44.68 -29.60 17.41
N ASN A 6 -44.46 -29.51 16.10
CA ASN A 6 -43.19 -29.93 15.50
C ASN A 6 -42.33 -28.67 15.42
N ASP A 7 -41.40 -28.51 16.36
CA ASP A 7 -40.33 -27.54 16.24
C ASP A 7 -39.15 -28.23 15.54
N SER A 8 -38.97 -27.89 14.28
CA SER A 8 -37.79 -28.23 13.49
C SER A 8 -37.46 -27.02 12.64
N SER A 9 -37.20 -25.88 13.28
CA SER A 9 -36.61 -24.72 12.61
C SER A 9 -35.09 -24.84 12.66
N THR A 10 -34.55 -25.65 11.75
CA THR A 10 -33.15 -25.55 11.33
C THR A 10 -32.94 -24.17 10.70
N ASN A 11 -32.42 -23.23 11.49
CA ASN A 11 -31.95 -21.94 11.02
C ASN A 11 -30.75 -22.14 10.11
N HIS A 12 -31.01 -22.51 8.86
CA HIS A 12 -30.08 -22.25 7.77
C HIS A 12 -30.02 -20.74 7.60
N SER A 13 -29.02 -20.13 8.24
CA SER A 13 -28.60 -18.76 7.98
C SER A 13 -28.17 -18.69 6.51
N ARG A 14 -29.14 -18.49 5.62
CA ARG A 14 -28.89 -18.19 4.22
C ARG A 14 -28.36 -16.78 4.20
N VAL A 15 -27.05 -16.68 3.96
CA VAL A 15 -26.32 -15.47 3.61
C VAL A 15 -26.99 -14.87 2.37
N LEU A 16 -28.02 -14.04 2.58
CA LEU A 16 -28.75 -13.36 1.52
C LEU A 16 -27.90 -12.17 1.09
N VAL A 17 -27.16 -12.34 0.00
CA VAL A 17 -26.50 -11.22 -0.68
C VAL A 17 -27.59 -10.19 -1.00
N PRO A 18 -27.44 -8.92 -0.56
CA PRO A 18 -28.42 -7.88 -0.86
C PRO A 18 -28.63 -7.75 -2.37
N ASP A 19 -29.87 -7.56 -2.81
CA ASP A 19 -30.13 -7.18 -4.18
C ASP A 19 -29.52 -5.78 -4.48
N GLU A 20 -29.28 -5.47 -5.75
CA GLU A 20 -28.56 -4.25 -6.15
C GLU A 20 -29.25 -2.96 -5.69
N ASN A 21 -30.58 -2.99 -5.54
CA ASN A 21 -31.35 -1.86 -5.05
C ASN A 21 -31.15 -1.66 -3.54
N THR A 22 -31.16 -2.74 -2.75
CA THR A 22 -30.83 -2.66 -1.31
C THR A 22 -29.38 -2.22 -1.11
N LEU A 23 -28.44 -2.75 -1.90
CA LEU A 23 -27.04 -2.33 -1.85
C LEU A 23 -26.90 -0.83 -2.12
N SER A 24 -27.52 -0.31 -3.19
CA SER A 24 -27.47 1.12 -3.51
C SER A 24 -28.00 1.99 -2.37
N ARG A 25 -29.11 1.60 -1.74
CA ARG A 25 -29.68 2.32 -0.59
C ARG A 25 -28.75 2.28 0.63
N LEU A 26 -28.17 1.12 0.93
CA LEU A 26 -27.24 0.96 2.06
C LEU A 26 -25.97 1.79 1.86
N VAL A 27 -25.44 1.81 0.64
CA VAL A 27 -24.27 2.63 0.29
C VAL A 27 -24.59 4.11 0.40
N ALA A 28 -25.74 4.57 -0.11
CA ALA A 28 -26.16 5.97 0.02
C ALA A 28 -26.23 6.41 1.48
N ALA A 29 -26.85 5.61 2.35
CA ALA A 29 -26.91 5.90 3.79
C ALA A 29 -25.52 6.01 4.44
N ARG A 30 -24.53 5.23 3.98
CA ARG A 30 -23.15 5.27 4.49
C ARG A 30 -22.33 6.43 3.94
N LEU A 31 -22.66 6.90 2.74
CA LEU A 31 -22.05 8.10 2.19
C LEU A 31 -22.43 9.33 3.02
N ASP A 32 -23.59 9.35 3.66
CA ASP A 32 -24.02 10.44 4.54
C ASP A 32 -23.37 10.41 5.93
N LEU A 33 -22.56 9.39 6.27
CA LEU A 33 -21.86 9.32 7.56
C LEU A 33 -20.77 10.39 7.68
N PRO A 34 -20.48 10.90 8.89
CA PRO A 34 -19.47 11.93 9.11
C PRO A 34 -18.09 11.58 8.54
N ILE A 35 -17.67 10.32 8.66
CA ILE A 35 -16.38 9.87 8.12
C ILE A 35 -16.34 9.92 6.59
N SER A 36 -17.42 9.51 5.91
CA SER A 36 -17.52 9.59 4.45
C SER A 36 -17.49 11.03 3.97
N GLN A 37 -18.19 11.93 4.65
CA GLN A 37 -18.18 13.37 4.36
C GLN A 37 -16.81 14.00 4.63
N HIS A 38 -16.13 13.57 5.69
CA HIS A 38 -14.77 13.99 5.99
C HIS A 38 -13.80 13.58 4.87
N LEU A 39 -13.86 12.34 4.39
CA LEU A 39 -13.03 11.87 3.28
C LEU A 39 -13.30 12.67 1.99
N LEU A 40 -14.57 12.99 1.69
CA LEU A 40 -14.92 13.87 0.57
C LEU A 40 -14.27 15.25 0.71
N SER A 41 -14.27 15.83 1.92
CA SER A 41 -13.60 17.12 2.19
C SER A 41 -12.08 17.05 2.06
N GLN A 42 -11.48 15.87 2.22
CA GLN A 42 -10.05 15.63 2.04
C GLN A 42 -9.65 15.32 0.58
N ASN A 43 -10.51 15.64 -0.41
CA ASN A 43 -10.28 15.40 -1.84
C ASN A 43 -10.29 13.91 -2.27
N PHE A 44 -10.86 12.99 -1.48
CA PHE A 44 -11.14 11.66 -2.01
C PHE A 44 -12.26 11.72 -3.05
N LYS A 45 -12.08 11.02 -4.17
CA LYS A 45 -13.12 10.93 -5.21
C LYS A 45 -14.31 10.15 -4.67
N LEU A 46 -15.53 10.65 -4.89
CA LEU A 46 -16.77 9.98 -4.50
C LEU A 46 -16.85 8.54 -5.02
N SER A 47 -16.35 8.28 -6.25
CA SER A 47 -16.33 6.94 -6.83
C SER A 47 -15.49 5.95 -6.04
N VAL A 48 -14.41 6.39 -5.38
CA VAL A 48 -13.55 5.55 -4.54
C VAL A 48 -14.28 5.20 -3.25
N ILE A 49 -14.80 6.20 -2.54
CA ILE A 49 -15.50 5.99 -1.26
C ILE A 49 -16.75 5.11 -1.48
N LYS A 50 -17.53 5.39 -2.52
CA LYS A 50 -18.69 4.58 -2.91
C LYS A 50 -18.28 3.13 -3.16
N ARG A 51 -17.19 2.92 -3.91
CA ARG A 51 -16.71 1.58 -4.22
C ARG A 51 -16.22 0.83 -2.98
N CYS A 52 -15.55 1.50 -2.05
CA CYS A 52 -15.16 0.89 -0.77
C CYS A 52 -16.38 0.40 0.01
N TRP A 53 -17.45 1.19 0.09
CA TRP A 53 -18.70 0.76 0.75
C TRP A 53 -19.39 -0.40 0.01
N GLU A 54 -19.46 -0.34 -1.33
CA GLU A 54 -20.00 -1.43 -2.14
C GLU A 54 -19.23 -2.74 -1.92
N ASP A 55 -17.90 -2.69 -1.96
CA ASP A 55 -17.05 -3.87 -1.79
C ASP A 55 -17.15 -4.42 -0.36
N GLN A 56 -17.16 -3.55 0.64
CA GLN A 56 -17.32 -3.95 2.04
C GLN A 56 -18.66 -4.66 2.28
N LEU A 57 -19.76 -4.07 1.79
CA LEU A 57 -21.09 -4.68 1.93
C LEU A 57 -21.24 -5.97 1.13
N ARG A 58 -20.61 -6.09 -0.05
CA ARG A 58 -20.65 -7.33 -0.85
C ARG A 58 -19.81 -8.45 -0.25
N LEU A 59 -18.62 -8.13 0.26
CA LEU A 59 -17.65 -9.13 0.72
C LEU A 59 -17.83 -9.52 2.19
N LYS A 60 -18.20 -8.56 3.03
CA LYS A 60 -18.30 -8.74 4.49
C LYS A 60 -19.73 -8.67 5.01
N GLN A 61 -20.66 -8.08 4.24
CA GLN A 61 -22.05 -7.85 4.65
C GLN A 61 -22.17 -7.08 5.98
N ASP A 62 -21.18 -6.24 6.26
CA ASP A 62 -21.05 -5.47 7.49
C ASP A 62 -20.35 -4.14 7.20
N ASP A 63 -20.27 -3.25 8.18
CA ASP A 63 -19.58 -1.97 8.08
C ASP A 63 -18.07 -2.09 8.33
N PHE A 64 -17.33 -1.02 8.09
CA PHE A 64 -15.93 -0.95 8.55
C PHE A 64 -15.90 -0.88 10.08
N VAL A 65 -14.98 -1.62 10.69
CA VAL A 65 -14.82 -1.66 12.16
C VAL A 65 -14.40 -0.30 12.70
N SER A 66 -13.61 0.44 11.93
CA SER A 66 -13.14 1.78 12.28
C SER A 66 -13.05 2.70 11.07
N ASP A 67 -13.06 4.01 11.35
CA ASP A 67 -12.79 5.06 10.37
C ASP A 67 -11.42 4.87 9.69
N THR A 68 -10.43 4.39 10.44
CA THR A 68 -9.09 4.06 9.94
C THR A 68 -9.13 2.96 8.88
N ASP A 69 -9.97 1.94 9.06
CA ASP A 69 -10.09 0.84 8.08
C ASP A 69 -10.69 1.34 6.77
N LEU A 70 -11.72 2.21 6.83
CA LEU A 70 -12.28 2.85 5.65
C LEU A 70 -11.23 3.73 4.95
N LEU A 71 -10.46 4.52 5.70
CA LEU A 71 -9.41 5.36 5.15
C LEU A 71 -8.34 4.52 4.43
N ILE A 72 -7.86 3.44 5.07
CA ILE A 72 -6.87 2.53 4.48
C ILE A 72 -7.44 1.90 3.20
N ALA A 73 -8.69 1.44 3.22
CA ALA A 73 -9.36 0.88 2.05
C ALA A 73 -9.41 1.89 0.89
N CYS A 74 -9.78 3.15 1.19
CA CYS A 74 -9.81 4.23 0.19
C CYS A 74 -8.41 4.50 -0.41
N ILE A 75 -7.37 4.53 0.42
CA ILE A 75 -5.98 4.74 -0.03
C ILE A 75 -5.51 3.60 -0.93
N ILE A 76 -5.76 2.35 -0.54
CA ILE A 76 -5.39 1.16 -1.34
C ILE A 76 -6.09 1.21 -2.69
N LEU A 77 -7.40 1.42 -2.70
CA LEU A 77 -8.19 1.45 -3.93
C LEU A 77 -7.74 2.60 -4.84
N GLN A 78 -7.48 3.78 -4.28
CA GLN A 78 -6.98 4.93 -5.05
C GLN A 78 -5.61 4.65 -5.67
N LYS A 79 -4.68 4.04 -4.92
CA LYS A 79 -3.38 3.61 -5.46
C LYS A 79 -3.53 2.58 -6.57
N GLN A 80 -4.43 1.61 -6.42
CA GLN A 80 -4.71 0.62 -7.45
C GLN A 80 -5.26 1.25 -8.73
N ILE A 81 -6.20 2.20 -8.60
CA ILE A 81 -6.74 2.94 -9.74
C ILE A 81 -5.63 3.72 -10.46
N ILE A 82 -4.73 4.38 -9.72
CA ILE A 82 -3.63 5.16 -10.29
C ILE A 82 -2.61 4.27 -11.00
N HIS A 83 -2.19 3.18 -10.35
CA HIS A 83 -1.10 2.36 -10.86
C HIS A 83 -1.56 1.29 -11.85
N ILE A 84 -2.65 0.58 -11.56
CA ILE A 84 -3.14 -0.50 -12.42
C ILE A 84 -3.98 0.10 -13.54
N ASN A 85 -4.92 1.00 -13.22
CA ASN A 85 -5.86 1.59 -14.18
C ASN A 85 -6.52 0.56 -15.13
N GLY A 86 -6.80 -0.64 -14.63
CA GLY A 86 -7.33 -1.75 -15.44
C GLY A 86 -6.33 -2.40 -16.41
N ASN A 87 -5.09 -1.91 -16.50
CA ASN A 87 -4.03 -2.52 -17.30
C ASN A 87 -3.32 -3.63 -16.52
N LYS A 88 -3.49 -4.87 -16.99
CA LYS A 88 -2.87 -6.06 -16.40
C LYS A 88 -1.33 -5.98 -16.38
N GLU A 89 -0.72 -5.29 -17.33
CA GLU A 89 0.74 -5.13 -17.42
C GLU A 89 1.30 -4.32 -16.24
N ASN A 90 0.47 -3.46 -15.64
CA ASN A 90 0.85 -2.67 -14.48
C ASN A 90 0.70 -3.43 -13.15
N ILE A 91 0.20 -4.68 -13.18
CA ILE A 91 0.14 -5.52 -12.00
C ILE A 91 1.55 -5.97 -11.65
N ILE A 92 2.09 -5.42 -10.56
CA ILE A 92 3.39 -5.83 -10.04
C ILE A 92 3.22 -7.20 -9.40
N ILE A 93 3.76 -8.23 -10.04
CA ILE A 93 3.91 -9.57 -9.46
C ILE A 93 5.24 -9.59 -8.69
N PRO A 94 5.23 -9.69 -7.35
CA PRO A 94 6.44 -9.59 -6.54
C PRO A 94 7.51 -10.61 -6.95
N SER A 95 7.14 -11.84 -7.28
CA SER A 95 8.10 -12.87 -7.72
C SER A 95 8.87 -12.47 -8.98
N MET A 96 8.20 -11.84 -9.96
CA MET A 96 8.83 -11.38 -11.19
C MET A 96 9.68 -10.13 -10.95
N LYS A 97 9.17 -9.15 -10.21
CA LYS A 97 9.90 -7.90 -9.94
C LYS A 97 11.13 -8.13 -9.06
N MET A 98 11.02 -8.99 -8.04
CA MET A 98 12.15 -9.34 -7.16
C MET A 98 13.23 -10.14 -7.91
N LYS A 99 12.83 -11.03 -8.83
CA LYS A 99 13.78 -11.73 -9.71
C LYS A 99 14.57 -10.73 -10.56
N LEU A 100 13.91 -9.78 -11.21
CA LEU A 100 14.55 -8.74 -12.01
C LEU A 100 15.50 -7.85 -11.18
N ILE A 101 15.16 -7.53 -9.92
CA ILE A 101 16.04 -6.75 -9.03
C ILE A 101 17.31 -7.55 -8.73
N ARG A 102 17.18 -8.81 -8.33
CA ARG A 102 18.33 -9.69 -8.06
C ARG A 102 19.23 -9.88 -9.29
N GLU A 103 18.63 -10.04 -10.47
CA GLU A 103 19.37 -10.19 -11.73
C GLU A 103 20.09 -8.90 -12.14
N LYS A 104 19.50 -7.71 -11.88
CA LYS A 104 20.16 -6.42 -12.14
C LYS A 104 21.34 -6.17 -11.21
N GLU A 105 21.22 -6.53 -9.93
CA GLU A 105 22.32 -6.40 -8.97
C GLU A 105 23.51 -7.31 -9.29
N GLN A 106 23.28 -8.47 -9.91
CA GLN A 106 24.34 -9.38 -10.33
C GLN A 106 25.07 -8.93 -11.62
N ASN A 107 24.40 -8.22 -12.52
CA ASN A 107 24.99 -7.76 -13.77
C ASN A 107 25.79 -6.46 -13.63
N HIS A 108 25.62 -5.70 -12.54
CA HIS A 108 26.36 -4.44 -12.32
C HIS A 108 27.77 -4.64 -11.76
N THR A 109 28.09 -5.83 -11.25
CA THR A 109 29.43 -6.17 -10.72
C THR A 109 30.44 -6.61 -11.79
N GLN A 110 30.06 -6.67 -13.07
CA GLN A 110 30.93 -7.14 -14.16
C GLN A 110 31.37 -6.05 -15.16
N THR A 111 30.96 -4.79 -15.00
CA THR A 111 31.29 -3.74 -15.99
C THR A 111 32.39 -2.75 -15.55
N ASP A 112 32.85 -2.79 -14.29
CA ASP A 112 33.87 -1.86 -13.79
C ASP A 112 35.30 -2.45 -13.62
N GLU A 113 35.52 -3.73 -13.91
CA GLU A 113 36.84 -4.39 -13.75
C GLU A 113 37.64 -4.60 -15.06
N GLN A 114 37.41 -3.81 -16.11
CA GLN A 114 38.26 -3.82 -17.30
C GLN A 114 38.67 -2.41 -17.78
N SER A 115 39.24 -1.59 -16.89
CA SER A 115 40.01 -0.41 -17.31
C SER A 115 41.24 -0.04 -16.48
N ASN A 116 41.72 -0.90 -15.57
CA ASN A 116 42.95 -0.63 -14.82
C ASN A 116 43.96 -1.78 -14.91
N LEU A 117 44.60 -1.93 -16.07
CA LEU A 117 45.82 -2.72 -16.23
C LEU A 117 46.74 -2.01 -17.24
N SER A 118 47.37 -0.91 -16.80
CA SER A 118 48.57 -0.36 -17.41
C SER A 118 49.03 0.90 -16.65
N SER A 119 49.94 0.73 -15.68
CA SER A 119 51.07 1.65 -15.45
C SER A 119 51.84 1.19 -14.22
N SER A 120 52.93 0.48 -14.49
CA SER A 120 53.90 -0.03 -13.53
C SER A 120 54.98 1.01 -13.22
N MET A 121 55.49 0.94 -11.97
CA MET A 121 56.84 1.27 -11.48
C MET A 121 57.21 2.67 -10.95
N ASP A 122 57.57 2.60 -9.65
CA ASP A 122 58.68 3.22 -8.90
C ASP A 122 58.72 4.73 -8.61
N SER A 123 58.67 5.07 -7.31
CA SER A 123 59.82 5.68 -6.60
C SER A 123 59.59 5.86 -5.08
N VAL A 124 60.43 5.14 -4.33
CA VAL A 124 61.13 5.38 -3.05
C VAL A 124 60.87 6.64 -2.19
N GLU A 125 60.81 6.36 -0.87
CA GLU A 125 61.36 7.07 0.31
C GLU A 125 61.04 8.54 0.62
N GLY A 126 60.62 8.78 1.86
CA GLY A 126 60.80 10.07 2.55
C GLY A 126 59.75 10.40 3.62
N LEU A 127 59.90 9.88 4.84
CA LEU A 127 59.44 10.57 6.06
C LEU A 127 60.51 11.61 6.44
N PRO A 128 60.14 12.79 6.97
CA PRO A 128 60.06 12.90 8.42
C PRO A 128 58.91 13.79 8.95
N ALA A 129 58.80 13.75 10.27
CA ALA A 129 57.83 14.42 11.13
C ALA A 129 57.85 15.95 11.05
N GLU A 130 56.73 16.58 11.41
CA GLU A 130 56.56 17.37 12.64
C GLU A 130 55.40 18.39 12.53
N ASN A 131 54.64 18.48 13.63
CA ASN A 131 54.03 19.68 14.22
C ASN A 131 53.19 20.63 13.34
N GLN A 132 51.90 20.77 13.66
CA GLN A 132 51.46 21.84 14.57
C GLN A 132 49.97 21.78 14.89
N PHE A 133 49.73 21.83 16.19
CA PHE A 133 48.51 22.12 16.91
C PHE A 133 47.95 23.49 16.51
N ASN A 134 46.64 23.62 16.27
CA ASN A 134 45.96 24.90 16.47
C ASN A 134 44.50 24.71 16.89
N THR A 135 44.30 24.69 18.20
CA THR A 135 43.09 25.15 18.89
C THR A 135 42.93 26.66 18.71
N LYS A 136 41.71 27.13 18.41
CA LYS A 136 41.10 28.47 18.63
C LYS A 136 39.78 28.45 17.85
N ASP A 137 38.63 28.93 18.25
CA ASP A 137 38.05 29.58 19.44
C ASP A 137 36.53 29.45 19.18
N MET A 138 35.68 29.06 20.14
CA MET A 138 35.07 29.91 21.15
C MET A 138 34.02 30.91 20.62
N THR A 139 32.81 30.75 21.18
CA THR A 139 31.77 31.77 21.45
C THR A 139 30.82 32.30 20.35
N ARG A 140 29.55 31.91 20.54
CA ARG A 140 28.42 32.79 20.94
C ARG A 140 27.74 33.63 19.85
N SER A 141 26.48 33.28 19.57
CA SER A 141 25.32 34.17 19.77
C SER A 141 24.06 33.35 19.97
#